data_AF-T1K2D9-F1
#
_entry.id   AF-T1K2D9-F1
#
_cell.length_a   1.000
_cell.length_b   1.000
_cell.length_c   1.000
_cell.angle_alpha   90.00
_cell.angle_beta   90.00
_cell.angle_gamma   90.00
#
_symmetry.space_group_name_H-M   'P 1'
#
loop_
_entity.id
_entity.type
_entity.pdbx_description
1 polymer ?
#
loop_
_entity_poly.entity_id
_entity_poly.type
_entity_poly.pdbx_seq_one_letter_code
_entity_poly.pdbx_strand_id
1 'polypeptide(L)'
;MESIETPDKISIKIKVGGEDYHDLLIDWSDREDVGRQIFRQLASIIGIPIYKMNRLVMYCYPDFDGLEFFFNKRNTPNDVHGYYDFNRLKILNNGDCYALEMTFDNHEPPFHVNLFLYNRSNFDDSQCTAWYCPHINGRDFLNRQVEIIKYGEPKFGEFWDGDARSTIRSMGIQPYMDPICSSRVYDRPRHPYYPRTHG
;
A
#
# COMPACT_ATOMS: atom_id res chain seq x y z
N MET A 1 -31.44 16.19 -20.98
CA MET A 1 -30.60 16.13 -19.77
C MET A 1 -30.25 14.66 -19.61
N GLU A 2 -29.10 14.23 -20.13
CA GLU A 2 -28.59 12.88 -19.84
C GLU A 2 -28.20 12.88 -18.37
N SER A 3 -28.89 12.07 -17.56
CA SER A 3 -28.41 11.75 -16.23
C SER A 3 -27.09 11.01 -16.42
N ILE A 4 -25.99 11.60 -15.96
CA ILE A 4 -24.73 10.87 -15.82
C ILE A 4 -24.98 9.84 -14.71
N GLU A 5 -25.47 8.67 -15.08
CA GLU A 5 -25.55 7.53 -14.16
C GLU A 5 -24.11 7.18 -13.79
N THR A 6 -23.79 7.26 -12.50
CA THR A 6 -22.53 6.72 -12.01
C THR A 6 -22.60 5.21 -12.18
N PRO A 7 -21.64 4.59 -12.89
CA PRO A 7 -21.70 3.16 -13.15
C PRO A 7 -21.62 2.40 -11.81
N ASP A 8 -22.50 1.42 -11.63
CA ASP A 8 -22.53 0.55 -10.45
C ASP A 8 -21.27 -0.32 -10.31
N LYS A 9 -20.42 -0.32 -11.35
CA LYS A 9 -19.20 -1.11 -11.43
C LYS A 9 -18.15 -0.41 -12.27
N ILE A 10 -16.92 -0.37 -11.76
CA ILE A 10 -15.75 0.12 -12.49
C ILE A 10 -14.56 -0.83 -12.30
N SER A 11 -13.60 -0.76 -13.21
CA SER A 11 -12.30 -1.38 -13.07
C SER A 11 -11.22 -0.31 -13.12
N ILE A 12 -10.36 -0.26 -12.11
CA ILE A 12 -9.14 0.55 -12.10
C ILE A 12 -7.93 -0.36 -12.31
N LYS A 13 -6.81 0.22 -12.73
CA LYS A 13 -5.58 -0.48 -13.03
C LYS A 13 -4.54 -0.21 -11.96
N ILE A 14 -3.98 -1.26 -11.37
CA ILE A 14 -2.98 -1.21 -10.31
C ILE A 14 -1.62 -1.64 -10.86
N LYS A 15 -0.60 -0.81 -10.66
CA LYS A 15 0.77 -1.04 -11.09
C LYS A 15 1.63 -1.41 -9.87
N VAL A 16 2.23 -2.59 -9.92
CA VAL A 16 3.40 -2.93 -9.09
C VAL A 16 4.65 -2.54 -9.88
N GLY A 17 5.66 -1.96 -9.23
CA GLY A 17 6.86 -1.48 -9.91
C GLY A 17 7.52 -2.56 -10.77
N GLY A 18 7.74 -2.26 -12.05
CA GLY A 18 8.36 -3.20 -13.00
C GLY A 18 7.47 -4.35 -13.50
N GLU A 19 6.19 -4.42 -13.12
CA GLU A 19 5.22 -5.40 -13.62
C GLU A 19 4.21 -4.76 -14.59
N ASP A 20 3.41 -5.56 -15.28
CA ASP A 20 2.22 -5.06 -15.98
C ASP A 20 1.11 -4.63 -15.01
N TYR A 21 0.07 -3.97 -15.54
CA TYR A 21 -1.08 -3.55 -14.75
C TYR A 21 -1.95 -4.75 -14.36
N HIS A 22 -2.42 -4.73 -13.11
CA HIS A 22 -3.43 -5.63 -12.57
C HIS A 22 -4.78 -4.92 -12.56
N ASP A 23 -5.83 -5.58 -13.03
CA ASP A 23 -7.18 -5.01 -12.94
C ASP A 23 -7.74 -5.20 -11.52
N LEU A 24 -8.21 -4.12 -10.92
CA LEU A 24 -8.94 -4.10 -9.66
C LEU A 24 -10.37 -3.66 -9.93
N LEU A 25 -11.32 -4.51 -9.56
CA LEU A 25 -12.74 -4.30 -9.77
C LEU A 25 -13.40 -3.70 -8.51
N ILE A 26 -14.20 -2.67 -8.72
CA ILE A 26 -15.05 -2.07 -7.68
C ILE A 26 -16.49 -2.24 -8.13
N ASP A 27 -17.29 -2.98 -7.36
CA ASP A 27 -18.69 -3.29 -7.67
C ASP A 27 -19.59 -2.87 -6.50
N TRP A 28 -20.32 -1.76 -6.65
CA TRP A 28 -21.26 -1.26 -5.65
C TRP A 28 -22.60 -2.02 -5.67
N SER A 29 -22.87 -2.79 -6.73
CA SER A 29 -24.07 -3.63 -6.81
C SER A 29 -23.91 -4.97 -6.08
N ASP A 30 -22.67 -5.35 -5.74
CA ASP A 30 -22.37 -6.54 -4.96
C ASP A 30 -22.89 -6.40 -3.52
N ARG A 31 -23.22 -7.54 -2.91
CA ARG A 31 -23.60 -7.62 -1.48
C ARG A 31 -22.37 -7.51 -0.56
N GLU A 32 -21.16 -7.76 -1.06
CA GLU A 32 -19.91 -7.59 -0.31
C GLU A 32 -19.53 -6.10 -0.16
N ASP A 33 -19.12 -5.69 1.04
CA ASP A 33 -18.57 -4.36 1.32
C ASP A 33 -17.41 -4.02 0.36
N VAL A 34 -17.48 -2.86 -0.31
CA VAL A 34 -16.48 -2.42 -1.32
C VAL A 34 -15.06 -2.42 -0.77
N GLY A 35 -14.86 -2.01 0.49
CA GLY A 35 -13.55 -2.03 1.11
C GLY A 35 -12.98 -3.44 1.21
N ARG A 36 -13.81 -4.40 1.61
CA ARG A 36 -13.43 -5.81 1.65
C ARG A 36 -13.09 -6.35 0.26
N GLN A 37 -13.83 -5.97 -0.78
CA GLN A 37 -13.52 -6.33 -2.17
C GLN A 37 -12.13 -5.83 -2.58
N ILE A 38 -11.81 -4.56 -2.27
CA ILE A 38 -10.53 -3.93 -2.59
C ILE A 38 -9.38 -4.62 -1.86
N PHE A 39 -9.47 -4.78 -0.53
CA PHE A 39 -8.41 -5.43 0.25
C PHE A 39 -8.18 -6.88 -0.18
N ARG A 40 -9.23 -7.62 -0.56
CA ARG A 40 -9.09 -9.00 -1.08
C ARG A 40 -8.32 -9.05 -2.38
N GLN A 41 -8.61 -8.14 -3.31
CA GLN A 41 -7.91 -8.09 -4.59
C GLN A 41 -6.46 -7.63 -4.41
N LEU A 42 -6.22 -6.60 -3.60
CA LEU A 42 -4.87 -6.16 -3.25
C LEU A 42 -4.07 -7.27 -2.57
N ALA A 43 -4.69 -8.05 -1.66
CA ALA A 43 -4.06 -9.22 -1.05
C ALA A 43 -3.59 -10.25 -2.08
N SER A 44 -4.39 -10.48 -3.11
CA SER A 44 -4.01 -11.36 -4.22
C SER A 44 -2.88 -10.78 -5.06
N ILE A 45 -2.85 -9.46 -5.30
CA ILE A 45 -1.82 -8.79 -6.10
C ILE A 45 -0.45 -8.81 -5.39
N ILE A 46 -0.42 -8.57 -4.08
CA ILE A 46 0.85 -8.41 -3.34
C ILE A 46 1.26 -9.65 -2.53
N GLY A 47 0.39 -10.65 -2.39
CA GLY A 47 0.69 -11.86 -1.62
C GLY A 47 0.69 -11.66 -0.09
N ILE A 48 0.13 -10.57 0.40
CA ILE A 48 -0.02 -10.30 1.83
C ILE A 48 -1.42 -10.65 2.30
N PRO A 49 -1.59 -11.38 3.42
CA PRO A 49 -2.91 -11.67 3.96
C PRO A 49 -3.67 -10.39 4.35
N ILE A 50 -4.99 -10.37 4.10
CA ILE A 50 -5.85 -9.21 4.42
C ILE A 50 -5.71 -8.75 5.87
N TYR A 51 -5.59 -9.69 6.83
CA TYR A 51 -5.46 -9.34 8.26
C TYR A 51 -4.14 -8.63 8.62
N LYS A 52 -3.19 -8.51 7.69
CA LYS A 52 -2.00 -7.68 7.85
C LYS A 52 -2.18 -6.26 7.33
N MET A 53 -3.18 -6.00 6.50
CA MET A 53 -3.41 -4.68 5.91
C MET A 53 -4.13 -3.79 6.91
N ASN A 54 -3.52 -2.70 7.34
CA ASN A 54 -4.10 -1.76 8.30
C ASN A 54 -4.97 -0.72 7.60
N ARG A 55 -4.39 0.00 6.62
CA ARG A 55 -5.11 1.01 5.85
C ARG A 55 -4.70 1.03 4.38
N LEU A 56 -5.60 1.56 3.57
CA LEU A 56 -5.36 1.97 2.20
C LEU A 56 -5.53 3.48 2.12
N VAL A 57 -4.58 4.15 1.48
CA VAL A 57 -4.62 5.56 1.17
C VAL A 57 -4.60 5.70 -0.34
N MET A 58 -5.56 6.42 -0.91
CA MET A 58 -5.64 6.64 -2.34
C MET A 58 -5.59 8.12 -2.67
N TYR A 59 -4.65 8.49 -3.53
CA TYR A 59 -4.48 9.84 -4.04
C TYR A 59 -5.37 10.01 -5.28
N CYS A 60 -6.56 10.58 -5.12
CA CYS A 60 -7.52 10.77 -6.20
C CYS A 60 -7.12 11.95 -7.09
N TYR A 61 -7.50 11.91 -8.36
CA TYR A 61 -7.41 13.01 -9.33
C TYR A 61 -8.84 13.32 -9.79
N PRO A 62 -9.24 14.59 -10.11
CA PRO A 62 -8.44 15.83 -10.22
C PRO A 62 -8.26 16.64 -8.94
N ASP A 63 -8.84 16.23 -7.81
CA ASP A 63 -8.65 16.96 -6.56
C ASP A 63 -7.26 16.66 -5.97
N PHE A 64 -6.31 17.57 -6.14
CA PHE A 64 -4.96 17.46 -5.57
C PHE A 64 -4.95 17.30 -4.03
N ASP A 65 -6.04 17.69 -3.36
CA ASP A 65 -6.27 17.51 -1.91
C ASP A 65 -7.16 16.28 -1.60
N GLY A 66 -7.64 15.58 -2.62
CA GLY A 66 -8.53 14.42 -2.54
C GLY A 66 -7.77 13.17 -2.10
N LEU A 67 -7.45 13.10 -0.82
CA LEU A 67 -6.92 11.88 -0.20
C LEU A 67 -8.05 11.07 0.43
N GLU A 68 -8.24 9.86 -0.07
CA GLU A 68 -9.20 8.94 0.52
C GLU A 68 -8.49 7.95 1.44
N PHE A 69 -8.96 7.88 2.68
CA PHE A 69 -8.45 6.99 3.72
C PHE A 69 -9.44 5.85 3.94
N PHE A 70 -8.92 4.64 3.97
CA PHE A 70 -9.73 3.45 4.23
C PHE A 70 -9.02 2.58 5.24
N PHE A 71 -9.69 2.24 6.34
CA PHE A 71 -9.17 1.31 7.31
C PHE A 71 -9.75 -0.08 7.09
N ASN A 72 -8.92 -1.09 7.28
CA ASN A 72 -9.38 -2.45 7.27
C ASN A 72 -10.14 -2.74 8.57
N LYS A 73 -11.47 -2.86 8.46
CA LYS A 73 -12.38 -3.13 9.58
C LYS A 73 -11.94 -4.28 10.47
N ARG A 74 -11.25 -5.28 9.92
CA ARG A 74 -10.74 -6.42 10.70
C ARG A 74 -9.66 -6.03 11.70
N ASN A 75 -8.86 -5.01 11.37
CA ASN A 75 -7.72 -4.55 12.16
C ASN A 75 -8.05 -3.29 12.98
N THR A 76 -9.12 -2.57 12.62
CA THR A 76 -9.65 -1.43 13.38
C THR A 76 -11.13 -1.63 13.72
N PRO A 77 -11.47 -2.53 14.68
CA PRO A 77 -12.87 -2.82 15.02
C PRO A 77 -13.55 -1.68 15.78
N ASN A 78 -12.78 -0.79 16.41
CA ASN A 78 -13.29 0.34 17.18
C ASN A 78 -13.27 1.61 16.33
N ASP A 79 -14.44 1.96 15.84
CA ASP A 79 -14.78 3.14 15.05
C ASP A 79 -14.50 4.44 15.85
N VAL A 80 -13.26 4.95 15.80
CA VAL A 80 -12.92 6.32 16.24
C VAL A 80 -12.98 7.29 15.04
N HIS A 81 -12.94 6.77 13.82
CA HIS A 81 -13.04 7.53 12.58
C HIS A 81 -14.09 6.89 11.70
N GLY A 82 -15.30 7.43 11.83
CA GLY A 82 -16.56 6.93 11.29
C GLY A 82 -16.43 6.19 9.97
N TYR A 83 -17.09 5.03 9.90
CA TYR A 83 -17.43 4.27 8.71
C TYR A 83 -17.07 4.98 7.39
N TYR A 84 -15.86 4.72 6.88
CA TYR A 84 -15.43 5.31 5.61
C TYR A 84 -16.32 4.75 4.50
N ASP A 85 -17.22 5.62 4.05
CA ASP A 85 -18.11 5.34 2.95
C ASP A 85 -17.30 5.33 1.65
N PHE A 86 -17.04 4.12 1.15
CA PHE A 86 -16.40 3.90 -0.17
C PHE A 86 -17.26 4.45 -1.33
N ASN A 87 -18.43 5.04 -1.09
CA ASN A 87 -19.13 5.86 -2.08
C ASN A 87 -18.28 7.02 -2.60
N ARG A 88 -17.30 7.52 -1.83
CA ARG A 88 -16.34 8.51 -2.35
C ARG A 88 -15.50 7.98 -3.51
N LEU A 89 -15.36 6.67 -3.64
CA LEU A 89 -14.71 6.06 -4.81
C LEU A 89 -15.52 6.15 -6.10
N LYS A 90 -16.77 6.63 -6.06
CA LYS A 90 -17.56 6.88 -7.28
C LYS A 90 -17.01 8.04 -8.12
N ILE A 91 -16.04 8.80 -7.61
CA ILE A 91 -15.28 9.80 -8.39
C ILE A 91 -14.31 9.17 -9.39
N LEU A 92 -13.97 7.89 -9.20
CA LEU A 92 -13.06 7.17 -10.07
C LEU A 92 -13.71 6.84 -11.40
N ASN A 93 -12.90 6.83 -12.44
CA ASN A 93 -13.30 6.43 -13.79
C ASN A 93 -12.79 5.03 -14.11
N ASN A 94 -13.54 4.35 -14.98
CA ASN A 94 -13.09 3.07 -15.51
C ASN A 94 -11.79 3.25 -16.30
N GLY A 95 -10.78 2.46 -15.94
CA GLY A 95 -9.44 2.50 -16.52
C GLY A 95 -8.45 3.43 -15.80
N ASP A 96 -8.85 4.11 -14.72
CA ASP A 96 -7.93 4.94 -13.94
C ASP A 96 -6.74 4.11 -13.46
N CYS A 97 -5.53 4.68 -13.61
CA CYS A 97 -4.27 3.99 -13.35
C CYS A 97 -3.63 4.46 -12.05
N TYR A 98 -3.22 3.51 -11.21
CA TYR A 98 -2.61 3.75 -9.91
C TYR A 98 -1.34 2.93 -9.73
N ALA A 99 -0.31 3.49 -9.13
CA ALA A 99 0.86 2.77 -8.67
C ALA A 99 0.75 2.43 -7.18
N LEU A 100 1.10 1.19 -6.84
CA LEU A 100 1.01 0.66 -5.49
C LEU A 100 2.35 0.81 -4.76
N GLU A 101 2.27 1.32 -3.54
CA GLU A 101 3.33 1.29 -2.53
C GLU A 101 2.83 0.58 -1.27
N MET A 102 3.74 -0.16 -0.65
CA MET A 102 3.49 -0.86 0.62
C MET A 102 4.54 -0.45 1.65
N THR A 103 4.07 0.00 2.80
CA THR A 103 4.93 0.36 3.94
C THR A 103 4.56 -0.46 5.16
N PHE A 104 5.52 -0.74 6.03
CA PHE A 104 5.25 -1.38 7.31
C PHE A 104 4.87 -0.36 8.39
N ASP A 105 3.97 -0.75 9.28
CA ASP A 105 3.86 -0.15 10.59
C ASP A 105 4.98 -0.70 11.48
N ASN A 106 5.72 0.22 12.09
CA ASN A 106 6.82 -0.08 13.00
C ASN A 106 6.44 0.13 14.47
N HIS A 107 5.17 0.46 14.74
CA HIS A 107 4.60 0.51 16.08
C HIS A 107 3.92 -0.81 16.41
N GLU A 108 3.54 -0.99 17.67
CA GLU A 108 2.90 -2.20 18.17
C GLU A 108 1.39 -2.24 17.79
N PRO A 109 0.88 -3.35 17.21
CA PRO A 109 1.62 -4.53 16.76
C PRO A 109 2.38 -4.28 15.44
N PRO A 110 3.66 -4.69 15.34
CA PRO A 110 4.48 -4.47 14.16
C PRO A 110 4.06 -5.38 12.99
N PHE A 111 4.60 -5.11 11.81
CA PHE A 111 4.41 -5.90 10.58
C PHE A 111 3.02 -5.81 9.95
N HIS A 112 2.15 -4.93 10.46
CA HIS A 112 1.01 -4.47 9.70
C HIS A 112 1.49 -3.64 8.51
N VAL A 113 0.75 -3.66 7.41
CA VAL A 113 1.10 -2.93 6.19
C VAL A 113 0.09 -1.84 5.90
N ASN A 114 0.58 -0.68 5.49
CA ASN A 114 -0.21 0.40 4.94
C ASN A 114 0.02 0.46 3.43
N LEU A 115 -1.07 0.50 2.68
CA LEU A 115 -1.06 0.54 1.22
C LEU A 115 -1.33 1.96 0.74
N PHE A 116 -0.59 2.38 -0.27
CA PHE A 116 -0.76 3.69 -0.92
C PHE A 116 -0.95 3.49 -2.42
N LEU A 117 -1.94 4.17 -2.97
CA LEU A 117 -2.25 4.16 -4.40
C LEU A 117 -2.06 5.57 -4.96
N TYR A 118 -1.03 5.73 -5.79
CA TYR A 118 -0.68 6.99 -6.45
C TYR A 118 -1.30 7.05 -7.84
N ASN A 119 -2.18 8.03 -8.10
CA ASN A 119 -2.74 8.24 -9.44
C ASN A 119 -1.64 8.45 -10.49
N ARG A 120 -1.93 8.10 -11.74
CA ARG A 120 -1.04 8.23 -12.91
C ARG A 120 -0.29 9.56 -12.98
N SER A 121 -0.92 10.68 -12.64
CA SER A 121 -0.28 12.00 -12.66
C SER A 121 0.92 12.13 -11.70
N ASN A 122 1.06 11.22 -10.73
CA ASN A 122 2.07 11.28 -9.66
C ASN A 122 3.23 10.28 -9.84
N PHE A 123 3.18 9.38 -10.83
CA PHE A 123 4.23 8.38 -11.03
C PHE A 123 4.58 8.18 -12.51
N ASP A 124 5.82 7.74 -12.74
CA ASP A 124 6.31 7.27 -14.03
C ASP A 124 6.59 5.76 -13.94
N ASP A 125 6.43 5.04 -15.05
CA ASP A 125 6.62 3.59 -15.08
C ASP A 125 8.11 3.20 -14.97
N SER A 126 9.01 4.10 -15.33
CA SER A 126 10.45 3.84 -15.52
C SER A 126 11.36 4.63 -14.59
N GLN A 127 10.96 5.82 -14.15
CA GLN A 127 11.77 6.71 -13.31
C GLN A 127 11.10 7.02 -11.97
N CYS A 128 11.90 7.33 -10.95
CA CYS A 128 11.34 7.86 -9.72
C CYS A 128 10.80 9.28 -9.94
N THR A 129 9.65 9.59 -9.32
CA THR A 129 9.12 10.93 -9.13
C THR A 129 9.34 11.39 -7.68
N ALA A 130 8.94 12.62 -7.36
CA ALA A 130 8.93 13.10 -5.98
C ALA A 130 7.98 12.29 -5.06
N TRP A 131 7.00 11.59 -5.64
CA TRP A 131 5.94 10.90 -4.90
C TRP A 131 6.11 9.37 -4.91
N TYR A 132 6.63 8.81 -5.99
CA TYR A 132 6.69 7.36 -6.18
C TYR A 132 7.99 6.95 -6.86
N CYS A 133 8.56 5.83 -6.46
CA CYS A 133 9.66 5.23 -7.22
C CYS A 133 9.39 3.74 -7.52
N PRO A 134 9.38 3.33 -8.81
CA PRO A 134 9.09 1.95 -9.18
C PRO A 134 10.18 0.96 -8.70
N HIS A 135 11.44 1.39 -8.57
CA HIS A 135 12.55 0.50 -8.21
C HIS A 135 12.48 -0.03 -6.77
N ILE A 136 11.86 0.71 -5.86
CA ILE A 136 11.69 0.32 -4.45
C ILE A 136 10.27 -0.19 -4.15
N ASN A 137 9.38 -0.15 -5.14
CA ASN A 137 8.01 -0.65 -5.05
C ASN A 137 7.75 -1.80 -6.03
N GLY A 138 8.81 -2.43 -6.50
CA GLY A 138 8.74 -3.57 -7.40
C GLY A 138 8.60 -4.91 -6.69
N ARG A 139 8.34 -5.96 -7.46
CA ARG A 139 8.05 -7.30 -6.94
C ARG A 139 9.14 -7.84 -6.03
N ASP A 140 10.41 -7.65 -6.38
CA ASP A 140 11.53 -8.12 -5.57
C ASP A 140 11.54 -7.49 -4.17
N PHE A 141 11.20 -6.21 -4.06
CA PHE A 141 11.10 -5.54 -2.77
C PHE A 141 9.87 -6.01 -2.00
N LEU A 142 8.70 -6.07 -2.65
CA LEU A 142 7.47 -6.58 -2.03
C LEU A 142 7.65 -8.02 -1.51
N ASN A 143 8.30 -8.89 -2.27
CA ASN A 143 8.55 -10.28 -1.87
C ASN A 143 9.40 -10.38 -0.60
N ARG A 144 10.41 -9.51 -0.43
CA ARG A 144 11.17 -9.44 0.83
C ARG A 144 10.29 -9.06 2.00
N GLN A 145 9.38 -8.11 1.81
CA GLN A 145 8.41 -7.73 2.84
C GLN A 145 7.44 -8.90 3.16
N VAL A 146 7.00 -9.66 2.15
CA VAL A 146 6.21 -10.90 2.35
C VAL A 146 6.99 -11.93 3.18
N GLU A 147 8.27 -12.13 2.89
CA GLU A 147 9.13 -13.05 3.65
C GLU A 147 9.29 -12.61 5.12
N ILE A 148 9.38 -11.31 5.39
CA ILE A 148 9.41 -10.78 6.76
C ILE A 148 8.14 -11.15 7.52
N ILE A 149 6.96 -10.96 6.93
CA ILE A 149 5.68 -11.35 7.56
C ILE A 149 5.62 -12.87 7.78
N LYS A 150 6.13 -13.66 6.84
CA LYS A 150 6.02 -15.12 6.90
C LYS A 150 7.02 -15.75 7.87
N TYR A 151 8.25 -15.24 7.93
CA TYR A 151 9.37 -15.90 8.61
C TYR A 151 10.04 -15.03 9.68
N GLY A 152 9.98 -13.71 9.53
CA GLY A 152 10.52 -12.75 10.49
C GLY A 152 9.58 -12.54 11.68
N GLU A 153 8.32 -12.20 11.41
CA GLU A 153 7.32 -11.91 12.44
C GLU A 153 7.15 -13.02 13.49
N PRO A 154 7.09 -14.33 13.14
CA PRO A 154 6.96 -15.38 14.15
C PRO A 154 8.10 -15.40 15.19
N LYS A 155 9.27 -14.86 14.84
CA LYS A 155 10.43 -14.77 15.72
C LYS A 155 10.46 -13.47 16.54
N PHE A 156 9.55 -12.53 16.29
CA PHE A 156 9.58 -11.21 16.93
C PHE A 156 9.58 -11.29 18.46
N GLY A 157 8.79 -12.19 19.03
CA GLY A 157 8.73 -12.40 20.48
C GLY A 157 10.04 -12.90 21.11
N GLU A 158 10.92 -13.56 20.34
CA GLU A 158 12.24 -14.02 20.81
C GLU A 158 13.22 -12.84 20.99
N PHE A 159 13.02 -11.75 20.24
CA PHE A 159 13.89 -10.57 20.24
C PHE A 159 13.28 -9.39 21.01
N TRP A 160 12.07 -9.54 21.56
CA TRP A 160 11.32 -8.44 22.17
C TRP A 160 12.09 -7.81 23.34
N ASP A 161 12.39 -6.52 23.20
CA ASP A 161 13.15 -5.73 24.17
C ASP A 161 12.29 -4.64 24.86
N GLY A 162 10.97 -4.66 24.66
CA GLY A 162 10.05 -3.65 25.18
C GLY A 162 9.75 -2.50 24.20
N ASP A 163 10.44 -2.43 23.05
CA ASP A 163 10.23 -1.41 22.03
C ASP A 163 10.23 -2.02 20.62
N ALA A 164 9.14 -1.86 19.87
CA ALA A 164 9.00 -2.51 18.55
C ALA A 164 10.08 -2.09 17.55
N ARG A 165 10.49 -0.82 17.57
CA ARG A 165 11.52 -0.31 16.65
C ARG A 165 12.91 -0.83 17.02
N SER A 166 13.22 -0.89 18.31
CA SER A 166 14.46 -1.46 18.83
C SER A 166 14.54 -2.96 18.53
N THR A 167 13.47 -3.70 18.78
CA THR A 167 13.36 -5.13 18.43
C THR A 167 13.57 -5.38 16.93
N ILE A 168 12.89 -4.63 16.05
CA ILE A 168 13.06 -4.73 14.58
C ILE A 168 14.52 -4.47 14.15
N ARG A 169 15.20 -3.52 14.80
CA ARG A 169 16.63 -3.25 14.54
C ARG A 169 17.51 -4.40 15.00
N SER A 170 17.27 -4.96 16.17
CA SER A 170 18.00 -6.10 16.73
C SER A 170 17.85 -7.38 15.88
N MET A 171 16.69 -7.55 15.24
CA MET A 171 16.45 -8.63 14.28
C MET A 171 17.19 -8.45 12.94
N GLY A 172 17.74 -7.25 12.68
CA GLY A 172 18.45 -6.95 11.43
C GLY A 172 17.56 -6.85 10.19
N ILE A 173 16.25 -6.76 10.36
CA ILE A 173 15.27 -6.79 9.24
C ILE A 173 14.85 -5.41 8.73
N GLN A 174 15.16 -4.34 9.47
CA GLN A 174 14.77 -2.97 9.11
C GLN A 174 15.09 -2.56 7.65
N PRO A 175 16.29 -2.85 7.10
CA PRO A 175 16.63 -2.45 5.73
C PRO A 175 15.82 -3.15 4.62
N TYR A 176 15.11 -4.22 4.98
CA TYR A 176 14.23 -4.98 4.09
C TYR A 176 12.75 -4.61 4.30
N MET A 177 12.44 -3.89 5.39
CA MET A 177 11.11 -3.33 5.64
C MET A 177 10.97 -1.96 4.99
N ASP A 178 11.99 -1.12 5.15
CA ASP A 178 12.02 0.26 4.66
C ASP A 178 13.07 0.40 3.55
N PRO A 179 12.75 1.07 2.42
CA PRO A 179 13.76 1.39 1.43
C PRO A 179 14.81 2.32 2.04
N ILE A 180 16.08 1.92 1.91
CA ILE A 180 17.23 2.70 2.43
C ILE A 180 17.35 4.05 1.69
N CYS A 181 16.87 4.10 0.44
CA CYS A 181 16.82 5.30 -0.39
C CYS A 181 15.44 5.95 -0.29
N SER A 182 15.38 7.15 0.28
CA SER A 182 14.15 7.98 0.36
C SER A 182 13.97 8.79 -0.93
N SER A 183 12.77 8.79 -1.51
CA SER A 183 12.36 9.73 -2.57
C SER A 183 12.25 11.17 -2.07
N ARG A 184 12.12 11.37 -0.75
CA ARG A 184 12.13 12.69 -0.11
C ARG A 184 13.56 13.12 0.09
N VAL A 185 14.06 13.91 -0.86
CA VAL A 185 15.36 14.62 -0.79
C VAL A 185 15.39 15.57 0.43
N TYR A 186 14.23 15.97 0.95
CA TYR A 186 14.13 17.00 1.99
C TYR A 186 14.23 16.51 3.45
N ASP A 187 14.13 15.20 3.74
CA ASP A 187 13.92 14.75 5.14
C ASP A 187 15.03 13.88 5.76
N ARG A 188 16.10 13.49 5.04
CA ARG A 188 17.22 12.74 5.67
C ARG A 188 18.59 13.07 5.09
N PRO A 189 19.58 13.47 5.92
CA PRO A 189 20.98 13.51 5.51
C PRO A 189 21.57 12.10 5.67
N ARG A 190 21.13 11.13 4.86
CA ARG A 190 21.84 9.84 4.77
C ARG A 190 21.93 9.42 3.30
N HIS A 191 23.18 9.31 2.85
CA HIS A 191 23.58 8.95 1.51
C HIS A 191 22.93 7.64 1.03
N PRO A 192 22.66 7.51 -0.29
CA PRO A 192 22.15 6.27 -0.85
C PRO A 192 23.20 5.16 -0.73
N TYR A 193 22.89 4.11 0.02
CA TYR A 193 23.55 2.82 -0.15
C TYR A 193 22.80 2.09 -1.26
N TYR A 194 23.45 1.91 -2.40
CA TYR A 194 23.01 0.96 -3.42
C TYR A 194 23.45 -0.43 -2.95
N PRO A 195 22.55 -1.34 -2.52
CA PRO A 195 22.93 -2.74 -2.55
C PRO A 195 23.10 -3.05 -4.03
N ARG A 196 24.36 -3.15 -4.47
CA ARG A 196 24.69 -3.86 -5.69
C ARG A 196 23.91 -5.16 -5.63
N THR A 197 23.10 -5.38 -6.65
CA THR A 197 22.63 -6.71 -7.05
C THR A 197 23.77 -7.70 -6.77
N HIS A 198 23.52 -8.65 -5.88
CA HIS A 198 24.32 -9.86 -5.90
C HIS A 198 24.09 -10.49 -7.27
N GLY A 199 25.17 -10.58 -8.05
CA GLY A 199 25.29 -11.60 -9.09
C GLY A 199 25.51 -12.98 -8.49
#